data_AF-U6RUG1-F1
#
_entry.id   AF-U6RUG1-F1
#
_cell.length_a   1.000
_cell.length_b   1.000
_cell.length_c   1.000
_cell.angle_alpha   90.00
_cell.angle_beta   90.00
_cell.angle_gamma   90.00
#
_symmetry.space_group_name_H-M   'P 1'
#
loop_
_entity.id
_entity.type
_entity.pdbx_description
1 polymer ?
#
loop_
_entity_poly.entity_id
_entity_poly.type
_entity_poly.pdbx_seq_one_letter_code
_entity_poly.pdbx_strand_id
1 'polypeptide(L)'
;MANDLFTFYRVSITSDSTNTQIVNETYSDNIGPFNILEGGWCGGNHLFLDEKTQTAETFSIKLYADGRSITTDTTLKAHTIKIEVKNYIINPLSAKERDNQIYFTDTLCTESVNYTVNGNSIQVDLSHDYTNRIPVIIEKYYGMQSMFKNEKQLLTPSGEYVYWTDIKKVSRFKKKDFPRFNRYIEKGDSYFQASFLLNRSLGTHNELPDDDVIFIGNSWTKCYHKLIGNVPRTAGDYDSWSGVYTWITTPLLDNESSFAYDGFIDGKRAIFFSNNIKGNFTIPFPDSTIYKKINSIENSSDSKIKRKNGFIYLSCNSPGSVIISLKK
;
A
#
# COMPACT_ATOMS: atom_id res chain seq x y z
N MET A 1 -12.65 7.27 -12.97
CA MET A 1 -11.24 6.88 -13.20
C MET A 1 -11.07 6.59 -14.69
N ALA A 2 -9.85 6.60 -15.22
CA ALA A 2 -9.60 6.39 -16.64
C ALA A 2 -9.92 4.96 -17.12
N ASN A 3 -9.44 3.94 -16.39
CA ASN A 3 -9.50 2.52 -16.80
C ASN A 3 -10.57 1.69 -16.07
N ASP A 4 -11.51 2.33 -15.35
CA ASP A 4 -12.55 1.65 -14.53
C ASP A 4 -12.05 0.44 -13.71
N LEU A 5 -10.83 0.55 -13.19
CA LEU A 5 -10.23 -0.47 -12.36
C LEU A 5 -10.90 -0.55 -10.99
N PHE A 6 -11.00 -1.75 -10.44
CA PHE A 6 -11.49 -1.92 -9.08
C PHE A 6 -10.47 -1.35 -8.08
N THR A 7 -10.93 -0.47 -7.19
CA THR A 7 -10.14 0.11 -6.09
C THR A 7 -11.05 0.47 -4.92
N PHE A 8 -10.47 0.81 -3.77
CA PHE A 8 -11.25 1.33 -2.63
C PHE A 8 -11.29 2.86 -2.65
N TYR A 9 -12.43 3.43 -3.07
CA TYR A 9 -12.59 4.88 -3.20
C TYR A 9 -13.00 5.56 -1.88
N ARG A 10 -13.88 4.91 -1.10
CA ARG A 10 -14.42 5.44 0.16
C ARG A 10 -14.22 4.44 1.30
N VAL A 11 -13.65 4.90 2.39
CA VAL A 11 -13.45 4.11 3.61
C VAL A 11 -14.12 4.83 4.77
N SER A 12 -14.87 4.08 5.57
CA SER A 12 -15.53 4.58 6.76
C SER A 12 -15.17 3.71 7.96
N ILE A 13 -14.93 4.34 9.10
CA ILE A 13 -14.73 3.66 10.37
C ILE A 13 -16.00 3.80 11.19
N THR A 14 -16.41 2.69 11.79
CA THR A 14 -17.59 2.61 12.64
C THR A 14 -17.12 2.28 14.06
N SER A 15 -17.16 3.26 14.98
CA SER A 15 -16.63 3.13 16.35
C SER A 15 -17.62 2.49 17.34
N ASP A 16 -18.91 2.44 16.98
CA ASP A 16 -20.00 1.77 17.69
C ASP A 16 -21.12 1.38 16.70
N SER A 17 -22.32 0.94 17.14
CA SER A 17 -23.39 0.54 16.21
C SER A 17 -24.01 1.66 15.37
N THR A 18 -23.65 2.92 15.62
CA THR A 18 -24.38 4.10 15.10
C THR A 18 -23.49 5.19 14.51
N ASN A 19 -22.23 5.28 14.93
CA ASN A 19 -21.33 6.36 14.55
C ASN A 19 -20.39 5.88 13.43
N THR A 20 -20.82 6.09 12.18
CA THR A 20 -20.02 5.85 10.99
C THR A 20 -19.41 7.16 10.51
N GLN A 21 -18.08 7.23 10.46
CA GLN A 21 -17.35 8.39 9.97
C GLN A 21 -16.59 8.02 8.70
N ILE A 22 -16.76 8.82 7.64
CA ILE A 22 -15.96 8.69 6.42
C ILE A 22 -14.55 9.20 6.73
N VAL A 23 -13.59 8.28 6.74
CA VAL A 23 -12.16 8.57 7.00
C VAL A 23 -11.37 8.73 5.72
N ASN A 24 -11.95 8.31 4.58
CA ASN A 24 -11.37 8.52 3.27
C ASN A 24 -12.42 8.59 2.17
N GLU A 25 -12.20 9.47 1.20
CA GLU A 25 -12.95 9.51 -0.06
C GLU A 25 -12.09 10.14 -1.17
N THR A 26 -11.58 9.30 -2.07
CA THR A 26 -10.73 9.72 -3.19
C THR A 26 -11.18 9.06 -4.49
N TYR A 27 -10.99 9.77 -5.61
CA TYR A 27 -11.35 9.31 -6.95
C TYR A 27 -10.12 8.89 -7.75
N SER A 28 -9.27 8.08 -7.13
CA SER A 28 -8.07 7.57 -7.80
C SER A 28 -7.80 6.11 -7.45
N ASP A 29 -6.62 5.62 -7.84
CA ASP A 29 -6.22 4.24 -7.67
C ASP A 29 -5.20 4.06 -6.53
N ASN A 30 -5.31 2.95 -5.82
CA ASN A 30 -4.37 2.50 -4.79
C ASN A 30 -3.20 1.71 -5.42
N ILE A 31 -3.37 1.25 -6.65
CA ILE A 31 -2.36 0.55 -7.46
C ILE A 31 -1.85 1.53 -8.51
N GLY A 32 -0.53 1.60 -8.66
CA GLY A 32 0.05 2.49 -9.64
C GLY A 32 0.24 1.90 -11.04
N PRO A 33 0.51 2.79 -12.01
CA PRO A 33 0.71 2.41 -13.40
C PRO A 33 2.14 1.92 -13.66
N PHE A 34 2.31 1.32 -14.83
CA PHE A 34 3.60 1.09 -15.48
C PHE A 34 3.91 2.24 -16.43
N ASN A 35 5.19 2.60 -16.55
CA ASN A 35 5.73 3.34 -17.69
C ASN A 35 6.63 2.41 -18.47
N ILE A 36 6.26 2.14 -19.71
CA ILE A 36 6.98 1.28 -20.63
C ILE A 36 7.88 2.15 -21.51
N LEU A 37 9.16 1.78 -21.61
CA LEU A 37 10.12 2.46 -22.48
C LEU A 37 9.57 2.50 -23.90
N GLU A 38 9.55 3.69 -24.52
CA GLU A 38 8.98 3.95 -25.86
C GLU A 38 7.47 3.73 -26.01
N GLY A 39 6.79 3.17 -25.00
CA GLY A 39 5.34 2.92 -25.03
C GLY A 39 4.52 3.90 -24.19
N GLY A 40 5.11 4.52 -23.17
CA GLY A 40 4.41 5.41 -22.24
C GLY A 40 3.66 4.67 -21.14
N TRP A 41 2.68 5.35 -20.53
CA TRP A 41 1.97 4.85 -19.35
C TRP A 41 0.86 3.85 -19.68
N CYS A 42 0.73 2.81 -18.87
CA CYS A 42 -0.39 1.87 -18.91
C CYS A 42 -0.77 1.35 -17.51
N GLY A 43 -2.02 0.95 -17.33
CA GLY A 43 -2.54 0.52 -16.03
C GLY A 43 -2.88 1.69 -15.09
N GLY A 44 -3.38 1.35 -13.90
CA GLY A 44 -3.85 2.33 -12.92
C GLY A 44 -4.85 3.33 -13.55
N ASN A 45 -4.71 4.60 -13.21
CA ASN A 45 -5.54 5.68 -13.78
C ASN A 45 -4.96 6.32 -15.08
N HIS A 46 -4.08 5.63 -15.82
CA HIS A 46 -3.44 6.21 -17.01
C HIS A 46 -4.05 5.73 -18.33
N LEU A 47 -4.49 6.68 -19.15
CA LEU A 47 -4.83 6.45 -20.56
C LEU A 47 -3.55 6.36 -21.39
N PHE A 48 -3.70 5.88 -22.62
CA PHE A 48 -2.62 5.87 -23.60
C PHE A 48 -2.20 7.31 -23.98
N LEU A 49 -1.16 7.44 -24.81
CA LEU A 49 -0.57 8.72 -25.24
C LEU A 49 -1.56 9.68 -25.91
N ASP A 50 -2.70 9.18 -26.39
CA ASP A 50 -3.77 9.99 -26.97
C ASP A 50 -4.75 10.58 -25.94
N GLU A 51 -4.53 10.31 -24.65
CA GLU A 51 -5.34 10.71 -23.51
C GLU A 51 -6.82 10.28 -23.61
N LYS A 52 -7.10 9.22 -24.37
CA LYS A 52 -8.47 8.73 -24.62
C LYS A 52 -8.57 7.23 -24.50
N THR A 53 -7.59 6.50 -25.02
CA THR A 53 -7.68 5.05 -25.11
C THR A 53 -7.30 4.40 -23.77
N GLN A 54 -8.18 3.54 -23.26
CA GLN A 54 -7.95 2.79 -22.03
C GLN A 54 -6.82 1.78 -22.22
N THR A 55 -6.02 1.61 -21.17
CA THR A 55 -4.84 0.72 -21.15
C THR A 55 -4.97 -0.40 -20.13
N ALA A 56 -6.12 -0.49 -19.47
CA ALA A 56 -6.46 -1.60 -18.59
C ALA A 56 -7.97 -1.78 -18.45
N GLU A 57 -8.39 -2.97 -18.04
CA GLU A 57 -9.80 -3.32 -17.85
C GLU A 57 -9.92 -4.37 -16.74
N THR A 58 -10.89 -4.19 -15.85
CA THR A 58 -11.29 -5.22 -14.88
C THR A 58 -12.22 -6.23 -15.56
N PHE A 59 -11.86 -7.51 -15.59
CA PHE A 59 -12.68 -8.55 -16.23
C PHE A 59 -13.24 -9.60 -15.24
N SER A 60 -12.80 -9.59 -13.98
CA SER A 60 -13.33 -10.50 -12.97
C SER A 60 -13.26 -9.87 -11.58
N ILE A 61 -14.37 -9.95 -10.84
CA ILE A 61 -14.45 -9.58 -9.43
C ILE A 61 -15.18 -10.70 -8.69
N LYS A 62 -14.61 -11.17 -7.57
CA LYS A 62 -15.27 -12.11 -6.65
C LYS A 62 -15.20 -11.57 -5.24
N LEU A 63 -16.33 -11.58 -4.54
CA LEU A 63 -16.43 -11.06 -3.18
C LEU A 63 -16.78 -12.20 -2.22
N TYR A 64 -16.17 -12.17 -1.05
CA TYR A 64 -16.43 -13.11 0.02
C TYR A 64 -16.51 -12.39 1.36
N ALA A 65 -17.45 -12.80 2.20
CA ALA A 65 -17.57 -12.37 3.59
C ALA A 65 -17.48 -13.59 4.48
N ASP A 66 -16.47 -13.64 5.36
CA ASP A 66 -16.19 -14.79 6.24
C ASP A 66 -16.15 -16.14 5.51
N GLY A 67 -15.59 -16.13 4.30
CA GLY A 67 -15.46 -17.30 3.43
C GLY A 67 -16.71 -17.65 2.59
N ARG A 68 -17.82 -16.92 2.76
CA ARG A 68 -19.04 -17.11 1.95
C ARG A 68 -19.04 -16.16 0.76
N SER A 69 -19.29 -16.68 -0.44
CA SER A 69 -19.38 -15.87 -1.65
C SER A 69 -20.58 -14.92 -1.60
N ILE A 70 -20.37 -13.68 -2.07
CA ILE A 70 -21.38 -12.64 -2.21
C ILE A 70 -21.59 -12.39 -3.70
N THR A 71 -22.80 -12.63 -4.20
CA THR A 71 -23.14 -12.56 -5.63
C THR A 71 -24.23 -11.56 -5.96
N THR A 72 -24.79 -10.90 -4.94
CA THR A 72 -25.87 -9.91 -5.07
C THR A 72 -25.64 -8.76 -4.09
N ASP A 73 -26.25 -7.62 -4.35
CA ASP A 73 -26.26 -6.48 -3.44
C ASP A 73 -26.69 -6.92 -2.03
N THR A 74 -25.81 -6.69 -1.05
CA THR A 74 -25.94 -7.23 0.30
C THR A 74 -25.44 -6.21 1.32
N THR A 75 -26.09 -6.17 2.49
CA THR A 75 -25.57 -5.51 3.70
C THR A 75 -25.36 -6.58 4.76
N LEU A 76 -24.15 -6.67 5.31
CA LEU A 76 -23.80 -7.67 6.33
C LEU A 76 -22.72 -7.16 7.29
N LYS A 77 -22.51 -7.90 8.38
CA LYS A 77 -21.33 -7.78 9.24
C LYS A 77 -20.45 -9.02 9.05
N ALA A 78 -19.15 -8.81 8.87
CA ALA A 78 -18.17 -9.88 8.72
C ALA A 78 -16.90 -9.57 9.50
N HIS A 79 -16.17 -10.62 9.90
CA HIS A 79 -14.84 -10.45 10.48
C HIS A 79 -13.78 -10.21 9.41
N THR A 80 -13.93 -10.83 8.25
CA THR A 80 -13.04 -10.72 7.10
C THR A 80 -13.84 -10.55 5.82
N ILE A 81 -13.52 -9.54 5.03
CA ILE A 81 -14.02 -9.41 3.65
C ILE A 81 -12.84 -9.66 2.72
N LYS A 82 -13.03 -10.51 1.71
CA LYS A 82 -12.05 -10.74 0.64
C LYS A 82 -12.64 -10.33 -0.69
N ILE A 83 -11.86 -9.62 -1.49
CA ILE A 83 -12.23 -9.21 -2.85
C ILE A 83 -11.09 -9.63 -3.76
N GLU A 84 -11.37 -10.55 -4.68
CA GLU A 84 -10.45 -11.03 -5.70
C GLU A 84 -10.78 -10.30 -7.00
N VAL A 85 -9.83 -9.57 -7.55
CA VAL A 85 -9.98 -8.80 -8.78
C VAL A 85 -8.96 -9.31 -9.79
N LYS A 86 -9.37 -9.40 -11.06
CA LYS A 86 -8.44 -9.58 -12.17
C LYS A 86 -8.61 -8.51 -13.22
N ASN A 87 -7.48 -7.94 -13.63
CA ASN A 87 -7.40 -6.93 -14.65
C ASN A 87 -6.52 -7.41 -15.80
N TYR A 88 -6.83 -6.97 -17.02
CA TYR A 88 -5.85 -6.96 -18.10
C TYR A 88 -5.13 -5.63 -18.09
N ILE A 89 -3.80 -5.66 -18.13
CA ILE A 89 -2.98 -4.48 -18.42
C ILE A 89 -2.49 -4.62 -19.85
N ILE A 90 -2.70 -3.60 -20.65
CA ILE A 90 -2.42 -3.64 -22.09
C ILE A 90 -0.98 -3.23 -22.37
N ASN A 91 -0.33 -3.88 -23.35
CA ASN A 91 1.03 -3.54 -23.75
C ASN A 91 1.01 -2.35 -24.72
N PRO A 92 1.50 -1.16 -24.31
CA PRO A 92 1.40 0.05 -25.13
C PRO A 92 2.24 0.00 -26.41
N LEU A 93 3.30 -0.83 -26.46
CA LEU A 93 4.12 -1.00 -27.68
C LEU A 93 3.36 -1.69 -28.83
N SER A 94 2.22 -2.28 -28.51
CA SER A 94 1.38 -3.00 -29.48
C SER A 94 0.32 -2.11 -30.15
N ALA A 95 0.32 -0.81 -29.85
CA ALA A 95 -0.60 0.16 -30.40
C ALA A 95 -0.56 0.18 -31.92
N LYS A 96 -1.74 0.21 -32.53
CA LYS A 96 -1.97 0.37 -33.96
C LYS A 96 -3.08 1.39 -34.15
N GLU A 97 -2.97 2.15 -35.23
CA GLU A 97 -4.01 3.09 -35.64
C GLU A 97 -4.78 2.52 -36.82
N ARG A 98 -6.11 2.59 -36.76
CA ARG A 98 -7.01 2.28 -37.86
C ARG A 98 -8.24 3.16 -37.74
N ASP A 99 -8.65 3.78 -38.84
CA ASP A 99 -9.85 4.61 -38.90
C ASP A 99 -9.88 5.72 -37.80
N ASN A 100 -8.72 6.34 -37.56
CA ASN A 100 -8.45 7.33 -36.49
C ASN A 100 -8.74 6.83 -35.06
N GLN A 101 -8.73 5.51 -34.85
CA GLN A 101 -8.84 4.89 -33.53
C GLN A 101 -7.59 4.07 -33.22
N ILE A 102 -7.18 4.12 -31.96
CA ILE A 102 -6.07 3.32 -31.46
C ILE A 102 -6.62 2.01 -30.91
N TYR A 103 -6.01 0.90 -31.30
CA TYR A 103 -6.26 -0.41 -30.73
C TYR A 103 -4.93 -1.09 -30.40
N PHE A 104 -4.98 -2.01 -29.45
CA PHE A 104 -3.82 -2.76 -29.02
C PHE A 104 -3.92 -4.20 -29.50
N THR A 105 -2.76 -4.77 -29.81
CA THR A 105 -2.68 -6.15 -30.28
C THR A 105 -2.07 -7.07 -29.24
N ASP A 106 -1.62 -6.57 -28.09
CA ASP A 106 -0.91 -7.36 -27.09
C ASP A 106 -1.29 -6.95 -25.66
N THR A 107 -1.37 -7.93 -24.77
CA THR A 107 -1.63 -7.74 -23.34
C THR A 107 -0.29 -7.81 -22.61
N LEU A 108 0.01 -6.80 -21.79
CA LEU A 108 1.24 -6.77 -21.00
C LEU A 108 1.23 -7.92 -19.98
N CYS A 109 0.23 -7.93 -19.12
CA CYS A 109 0.07 -8.92 -18.07
C CYS A 109 -1.39 -9.06 -17.64
N THR A 110 -1.68 -10.19 -16.98
CA THR A 110 -2.86 -10.30 -16.12
C THR A 110 -2.46 -9.83 -14.73
N GLU A 111 -3.14 -8.82 -14.21
CA GLU A 111 -2.98 -8.36 -12.83
C GLU A 111 -4.01 -9.06 -11.94
N SER A 112 -3.56 -9.72 -10.88
CA SER A 112 -4.44 -10.33 -9.87
C SER A 112 -4.30 -9.58 -8.55
N VAL A 113 -5.40 -9.07 -8.03
CA VAL A 113 -5.43 -8.29 -6.78
C VAL A 113 -6.33 -8.97 -5.77
N ASN A 114 -5.81 -9.20 -4.57
CA ASN A 114 -6.56 -9.71 -3.44
C ASN A 114 -6.61 -8.66 -2.35
N TYR A 115 -7.78 -8.04 -2.17
CA TYR A 115 -8.05 -7.17 -1.04
C TYR A 115 -8.57 -8.01 0.12
N THR A 116 -7.93 -7.91 1.29
CA THR A 116 -8.39 -8.51 2.54
C THR A 116 -8.66 -7.41 3.55
N VAL A 117 -9.93 -7.23 3.91
CA VAL A 117 -10.38 -6.23 4.88
C VAL A 117 -10.56 -6.89 6.24
N ASN A 118 -9.86 -6.37 7.24
CA ASN A 118 -10.01 -6.76 8.64
C ASN A 118 -9.95 -5.53 9.54
N GLY A 119 -11.01 -5.29 10.30
CA GLY A 119 -11.08 -4.13 11.20
C GLY A 119 -10.85 -2.82 10.45
N ASN A 120 -9.82 -2.09 10.85
CA ASN A 120 -9.41 -0.80 10.27
C ASN A 120 -8.33 -0.92 9.19
N SER A 121 -8.04 -2.12 8.70
CA SER A 121 -6.99 -2.37 7.70
C SER A 121 -7.52 -3.05 6.44
N ILE A 122 -6.92 -2.68 5.31
CA ILE A 122 -7.04 -3.37 4.02
C ILE A 122 -5.64 -3.82 3.61
N GLN A 123 -5.42 -5.13 3.58
CA GLN A 123 -4.24 -5.72 2.96
C GLN A 123 -4.51 -5.94 1.48
N VAL A 124 -3.55 -5.58 0.63
CA VAL A 124 -3.57 -5.76 -0.82
C VAL A 124 -2.42 -6.67 -1.19
N ASP A 125 -2.74 -7.85 -1.68
CA ASP A 125 -1.78 -8.79 -2.26
C ASP A 125 -1.96 -8.79 -3.78
N LEU A 126 -0.93 -8.33 -4.50
CA LEU A 126 -1.00 -8.10 -5.92
C LEU A 126 0.07 -8.91 -6.67
N SER A 127 -0.30 -9.45 -7.82
CA SER A 127 0.65 -10.05 -8.77
C SER A 127 0.40 -9.64 -10.22
N HIS A 128 1.46 -9.71 -11.03
CA HIS A 128 1.42 -9.57 -12.48
C HIS A 128 1.98 -10.83 -13.12
N ASP A 129 1.15 -11.51 -13.91
CA ASP A 129 1.56 -12.63 -14.75
C ASP A 129 1.77 -12.11 -16.17
N TYR A 130 3.02 -11.98 -16.61
CA TYR A 130 3.36 -11.37 -17.90
C TYR A 130 3.05 -12.33 -19.04
N THR A 131 2.27 -11.84 -20.01
CA THR A 131 1.82 -12.59 -21.18
C THR A 131 2.17 -11.89 -22.49
N ASN A 132 2.96 -10.82 -22.42
CA ASN A 132 3.31 -9.97 -23.55
C ASN A 132 4.09 -10.72 -24.63
N ARG A 133 3.59 -10.66 -25.85
CA ARG A 133 4.28 -11.17 -27.04
C ARG A 133 5.40 -10.25 -27.48
N ILE A 134 5.25 -8.94 -27.24
CA ILE A 134 6.29 -7.95 -27.47
C ILE A 134 7.02 -7.71 -26.14
N PRO A 135 8.30 -8.11 -26.00
CA PRO A 135 9.12 -7.79 -24.83
C PRO A 135 9.12 -6.29 -24.53
N VAL A 136 9.12 -5.95 -23.25
CA VAL A 136 9.13 -4.55 -22.81
C VAL A 136 10.28 -4.28 -21.86
N ILE A 137 10.65 -3.00 -21.71
CA ILE A 137 11.42 -2.52 -20.57
C ILE A 137 10.49 -1.66 -19.73
N ILE A 138 10.29 -2.05 -18.47
CA ILE A 138 9.56 -1.26 -17.49
C ILE A 138 10.52 -0.20 -16.96
N GLU A 139 10.39 1.04 -17.44
CA GLU A 139 11.19 2.16 -16.92
C GLU A 139 10.78 2.48 -15.48
N LYS A 140 9.47 2.40 -15.20
CA LYS A 140 8.90 2.69 -13.88
C LYS A 140 7.70 1.81 -13.64
N TYR A 141 7.61 1.22 -12.45
CA TYR A 141 6.35 0.73 -11.91
C TYR A 141 6.11 1.38 -10.56
N TYR A 142 4.96 2.04 -10.41
CA TYR A 142 4.49 2.52 -9.13
C TYR A 142 3.58 1.45 -8.53
N GLY A 143 3.93 0.92 -7.37
CA GLY A 143 3.12 -0.10 -6.69
C GLY A 143 2.06 0.54 -5.80
N MET A 144 2.18 0.31 -4.50
CA MET A 144 1.31 0.86 -3.47
C MET A 144 1.28 2.40 -3.49
N GLN A 145 0.09 2.98 -3.70
CA GLN A 145 -0.17 4.42 -3.65
C GLN A 145 -1.09 4.79 -2.50
N SER A 146 -0.93 5.98 -1.94
CA SER A 146 -1.80 6.52 -0.91
C SER A 146 -3.20 6.76 -1.46
N MET A 147 -4.20 6.46 -0.63
CA MET A 147 -5.58 6.83 -0.92
C MET A 147 -6.11 7.94 -0.03
N PHE A 148 -5.29 8.51 0.85
CA PHE A 148 -5.71 9.50 1.84
C PHE A 148 -5.98 10.87 1.21
N LYS A 149 -6.92 11.60 1.79
CA LYS A 149 -7.35 12.91 1.31
C LYS A 149 -7.11 13.96 2.39
N ASN A 150 -6.74 15.17 1.95
CA ASN A 150 -6.53 16.33 2.81
C ASN A 150 -5.40 16.13 3.84
N GLU A 151 -4.38 15.38 3.44
CA GLU A 151 -3.14 15.24 4.20
C GLU A 151 -2.54 16.62 4.51
N LYS A 152 -2.12 16.80 5.76
CA LYS A 152 -1.46 18.01 6.25
C LYS A 152 0.00 17.75 6.54
N GLN A 153 0.28 16.56 7.08
CA GLN A 153 1.62 16.16 7.47
C GLN A 153 1.91 14.73 7.05
N LEU A 154 3.19 14.45 6.86
CA LEU A 154 3.71 13.13 6.53
C LEU A 154 4.77 12.71 7.55
N LEU A 155 4.82 11.42 7.85
CA LEU A 155 5.88 10.75 8.57
C LEU A 155 6.36 9.54 7.74
N THR A 156 7.67 9.42 7.51
CA THR A 156 8.27 8.28 6.80
C THR A 156 9.28 7.57 7.71
N PRO A 157 8.84 6.57 8.51
CA PRO A 157 9.77 5.75 9.28
C PRO A 157 10.83 5.11 8.39
N SER A 158 12.10 5.20 8.81
CA SER A 158 13.25 4.78 8.00
C SER A 158 13.41 5.49 6.64
N GLY A 159 12.69 6.59 6.41
CA GLY A 159 12.81 7.50 5.27
C GLY A 159 13.32 8.89 5.67
N GLU A 160 13.18 9.86 4.77
CA GLU A 160 13.70 11.23 4.94
C GLU A 160 12.93 12.04 6.00
N TYR A 161 11.61 11.95 6.00
CA TYR A 161 10.71 12.72 6.85
C TYR A 161 10.46 11.98 8.17
N VAL A 162 11.49 11.86 9.00
CA VAL A 162 11.39 11.15 10.28
C VAL A 162 10.54 11.89 11.32
N TYR A 163 10.27 13.18 11.16
CA TYR A 163 9.32 13.92 12.01
C TYR A 163 8.08 14.30 11.21
N TRP A 164 6.98 14.61 11.90
CA TRP A 164 5.77 15.16 11.25
C TRP A 164 6.12 16.39 10.42
N THR A 165 6.15 16.21 9.11
CA THR A 165 6.59 17.22 8.15
C THR A 165 5.38 17.73 7.40
N ASP A 166 5.22 19.05 7.32
CA ASP A 166 4.18 19.67 6.48
C ASP A 166 4.25 19.11 5.05
N ILE A 167 3.11 18.64 4.52
CA ILE A 167 3.04 18.01 3.20
C ILE A 167 3.61 18.90 2.09
N LYS A 168 3.56 20.23 2.23
CA LYS A 168 4.13 21.17 1.25
C LYS A 168 5.66 21.13 1.18
N LYS A 169 6.31 20.58 2.20
CA LYS A 169 7.77 20.40 2.28
C LYS A 169 8.22 19.00 1.88
N VAL A 170 7.28 18.08 1.67
CA VAL A 170 7.55 16.71 1.27
C VAL A 170 7.85 16.66 -0.23
N SER A 171 8.88 15.90 -0.57
CA SER A 171 9.31 15.63 -1.94
C SER A 171 9.59 14.13 -2.09
N ARG A 172 10.53 13.80 -2.98
CA ARG A 172 11.01 12.46 -3.29
C ARG A 172 12.40 12.23 -2.69
N PHE A 173 12.70 10.98 -2.34
CA PHE A 173 14.05 10.58 -1.93
C PHE A 173 14.49 9.25 -2.58
N LYS A 174 15.79 9.05 -2.62
CA LYS A 174 16.43 7.91 -3.29
C LYS A 174 16.53 6.67 -2.40
N LYS A 175 16.59 5.51 -3.03
CA LYS A 175 16.78 4.22 -2.35
C LYS A 175 18.09 4.17 -1.56
N LYS A 176 19.22 4.61 -2.12
CA LYS A 176 20.53 4.53 -1.47
C LYS A 176 20.61 5.24 -0.12
N ASP A 177 19.87 6.34 0.02
CA ASP A 177 19.87 7.15 1.23
C ASP A 177 18.98 6.51 2.32
N PHE A 178 17.93 5.78 1.89
CA PHE A 178 16.91 5.19 2.75
C PHE A 178 16.53 3.76 2.31
N PRO A 179 17.47 2.79 2.32
CA PRO A 179 17.27 1.48 1.69
C PRO A 179 16.28 0.59 2.45
N ARG A 180 15.92 0.97 3.67
CA ARG A 180 14.96 0.25 4.52
C ARG A 180 13.57 0.89 4.53
N PHE A 181 13.34 1.92 3.73
CA PHE A 181 12.05 2.58 3.66
C PHE A 181 10.98 1.65 3.09
N ASN A 182 9.89 1.48 3.82
CA ASN A 182 8.74 0.67 3.40
C ASN A 182 7.42 1.17 3.99
N ARG A 183 7.41 2.34 4.63
CA ARG A 183 6.23 2.85 5.32
C ARG A 183 6.15 4.36 5.30
N TYR A 184 4.95 4.86 5.04
CA TYR A 184 4.63 6.27 5.27
C TYR A 184 3.28 6.39 5.98
N ILE A 185 3.13 7.44 6.77
CA ILE A 185 1.91 7.78 7.51
C ILE A 185 1.53 9.21 7.16
N GLU A 186 0.31 9.37 6.70
CA GLU A 186 -0.28 10.65 6.34
C GLU A 186 -1.26 11.06 7.45
N LYS A 187 -1.17 12.31 7.89
CA LYS A 187 -1.95 12.89 8.99
C LYS A 187 -2.84 14.00 8.45
N GLY A 188 -4.14 13.86 8.68
CA GLY A 188 -5.14 14.90 8.44
C GLY A 188 -5.55 15.59 9.73
N ASP A 189 -6.66 16.33 9.69
CA ASP A 189 -7.16 17.07 10.86
C ASP A 189 -7.76 16.14 11.94
N SER A 190 -8.26 14.97 11.55
CA SER A 190 -8.99 14.06 12.46
C SER A 190 -8.60 12.59 12.35
N TYR A 191 -7.87 12.22 11.30
CA TYR A 191 -7.52 10.82 11.01
C TYR A 191 -6.11 10.71 10.45
N PHE A 192 -5.61 9.48 10.45
CA PHE A 192 -4.37 9.12 9.79
C PHE A 192 -4.62 7.96 8.84
N GLN A 193 -3.84 7.90 7.76
CA GLN A 193 -3.65 6.69 6.96
C GLN A 193 -2.20 6.27 7.07
N ALA A 194 -1.95 5.02 7.43
CA ALA A 194 -0.64 4.40 7.30
C ALA A 194 -0.64 3.44 6.10
N SER A 195 0.41 3.53 5.29
CA SER A 195 0.67 2.64 4.17
C SER A 195 1.97 1.90 4.45
N PHE A 196 1.89 0.59 4.63
CA PHE A 196 3.03 -0.28 4.91
C PHE A 196 3.21 -1.32 3.82
N LEU A 197 4.36 -1.30 3.14
CA LEU A 197 4.75 -2.27 2.13
C LEU A 197 5.53 -3.42 2.78
N LEU A 198 5.07 -4.66 2.62
CA LEU A 198 5.74 -5.82 3.19
C LEU A 198 7.06 -6.07 2.45
N ASN A 199 8.10 -6.42 3.20
CA ASN A 199 9.42 -6.75 2.67
C ASN A 199 9.44 -8.16 2.03
N ARG A 200 8.70 -8.33 0.93
CA ARG A 200 8.64 -9.55 0.10
C ARG A 200 8.46 -9.19 -1.37
N SER A 201 9.03 -10.00 -2.26
CA SER A 201 8.98 -9.78 -3.72
C SER A 201 9.43 -8.35 -4.08
N LEU A 202 8.66 -7.59 -4.87
CA LEU A 202 8.98 -6.20 -5.22
C LEU A 202 9.04 -5.26 -4.01
N GLY A 203 8.41 -5.62 -2.88
CA GLY A 203 8.48 -4.84 -1.65
C GLY A 203 9.87 -4.83 -0.98
N THR A 204 10.80 -5.65 -1.47
CA THR A 204 12.22 -5.56 -1.11
C THR A 204 12.93 -4.39 -1.79
N HIS A 205 12.32 -3.79 -2.81
CA HIS A 205 12.91 -2.77 -3.68
C HIS A 205 14.21 -3.21 -4.37
N ASN A 206 14.45 -4.51 -4.52
CA ASN A 206 15.64 -5.04 -5.21
C ASN A 206 15.65 -4.71 -6.71
N GLU A 207 14.47 -4.48 -7.30
CA GLU A 207 14.30 -4.09 -8.70
C GLU A 207 14.38 -2.58 -8.93
N LEU A 208 14.71 -1.82 -7.88
CA LEU A 208 15.08 -0.42 -7.99
C LEU A 208 16.60 -0.26 -7.90
N PRO A 209 17.23 0.42 -8.87
CA PRO A 209 18.60 0.88 -8.72
C PRO A 209 18.75 1.80 -7.49
N ASP A 210 19.92 1.77 -6.86
CA ASP A 210 20.17 2.53 -5.63
C ASP A 210 20.05 4.04 -5.82
N ASP A 211 20.42 4.56 -7.00
CA ASP A 211 20.27 5.97 -7.35
C ASP A 211 18.85 6.38 -7.76
N ASP A 212 17.93 5.41 -7.86
CA ASP A 212 16.55 5.65 -8.23
C ASP A 212 15.72 6.12 -7.02
N VAL A 213 14.59 6.74 -7.33
CA VAL A 213 13.63 7.21 -6.34
C VAL A 213 12.85 6.03 -5.78
N ILE A 214 12.87 5.83 -4.46
CA ILE A 214 12.09 4.78 -3.78
C ILE A 214 10.72 5.31 -3.34
N PHE A 215 10.67 6.60 -2.97
CA PHE A 215 9.49 7.28 -2.47
C PHE A 215 9.22 8.56 -3.25
N ILE A 216 7.96 8.77 -3.59
CA ILE A 216 7.48 10.05 -4.12
C ILE A 216 6.38 10.51 -3.18
N GLY A 217 6.52 11.69 -2.58
CA GLY A 217 5.46 12.31 -1.80
C GLY A 217 4.88 13.52 -2.51
N ASN A 218 3.64 13.86 -2.14
CA ASN A 218 2.89 15.03 -2.61
C ASN A 218 2.89 15.21 -4.15
N SER A 219 2.87 14.13 -4.92
CA SER A 219 2.65 14.23 -6.37
C SER A 219 1.16 14.09 -6.61
N TRP A 220 0.50 15.20 -6.98
CA TRP A 220 -0.96 15.26 -7.15
C TRP A 220 -1.73 14.73 -5.92
N THR A 221 -1.35 15.24 -4.74
CA THR A 221 -1.93 14.87 -3.42
C THR A 221 -1.83 13.38 -3.12
N LYS A 222 -0.71 12.76 -3.52
CA LYS A 222 -0.42 11.35 -3.22
C LYS A 222 1.03 11.09 -2.86
N CYS A 223 1.19 9.98 -2.15
CA CYS A 223 2.44 9.31 -1.86
C CYS A 223 2.51 7.95 -2.57
N TYR A 224 3.72 7.54 -2.98
CA TYR A 224 3.94 6.36 -3.83
C TYR A 224 5.16 5.58 -3.39
N HIS A 225 5.07 4.25 -3.45
CA HIS A 225 6.24 3.39 -3.62
C HIS A 225 6.53 3.22 -5.11
N LYS A 226 7.75 3.55 -5.54
CA LYS A 226 8.27 3.05 -6.81
C LYS A 226 8.84 1.65 -6.54
N LEU A 227 8.61 0.69 -7.43
CA LEU A 227 9.00 -0.71 -7.21
C LEU A 227 9.92 -1.30 -8.27
N ILE A 228 9.85 -0.80 -9.52
CA ILE A 228 10.70 -1.24 -10.64
C ILE A 228 11.32 -0.02 -11.32
N GLY A 229 12.59 -0.14 -11.70
CA GLY A 229 13.33 0.88 -12.45
C GLY A 229 14.22 0.29 -13.55
N ASN A 230 13.79 0.42 -14.81
CA ASN A 230 14.51 -0.04 -16.02
C ASN A 230 14.77 -1.55 -16.07
N VAL A 231 13.73 -2.36 -15.85
CA VAL A 231 13.86 -3.83 -15.85
C VAL A 231 13.09 -4.43 -17.03
N PRO A 232 13.69 -5.35 -17.82
CA PRO A 232 12.98 -6.02 -18.91
C PRO A 232 11.93 -7.01 -18.40
N ARG A 233 10.86 -7.18 -19.19
CA ARG A 233 9.83 -8.21 -18.99
C ARG A 233 9.39 -8.86 -20.29
N THR A 234 9.17 -10.16 -20.22
CA THR A 234 8.74 -11.05 -21.30
C THR A 234 7.67 -12.01 -20.80
N ALA A 235 6.96 -12.67 -21.73
CA ALA A 235 5.99 -13.69 -21.38
C ALA A 235 6.60 -14.77 -20.48
N GLY A 236 5.93 -15.05 -19.37
CA GLY A 236 6.37 -16.02 -18.35
C GLY A 236 7.07 -15.40 -17.14
N ASP A 237 7.45 -14.12 -17.20
CA ASP A 237 7.90 -13.39 -16.02
C ASP A 237 6.74 -13.17 -15.03
N TYR A 238 7.09 -12.96 -13.75
CA TYR A 238 6.13 -12.80 -12.66
C TYR A 238 6.60 -11.75 -11.67
N ASP A 239 5.71 -10.83 -11.33
CA ASP A 239 5.90 -9.84 -10.28
C ASP A 239 4.85 -9.95 -9.19
N SER A 240 5.20 -9.53 -7.97
CA SER A 240 4.23 -9.37 -6.89
C SER A 240 4.67 -8.38 -5.84
N TRP A 241 3.70 -7.81 -5.12
CA TRP A 241 3.93 -7.07 -3.89
C TRP A 241 2.74 -7.23 -2.93
N SER A 242 2.97 -6.89 -1.67
CA SER A 242 1.92 -6.87 -0.64
C SER A 242 2.04 -5.61 0.20
N GLY A 243 0.91 -4.94 0.41
CA GLY A 243 0.84 -3.73 1.21
C GLY A 243 -0.37 -3.71 2.13
N VAL A 244 -0.27 -2.97 3.24
CA VAL A 244 -1.35 -2.80 4.22
C VAL A 244 -1.65 -1.32 4.36
N TYR A 245 -2.90 -0.96 4.08
CA TYR A 245 -3.48 0.33 4.38
C TYR A 245 -4.20 0.26 5.71
N THR A 246 -3.93 1.18 6.63
CA THR A 246 -4.60 1.23 7.93
C THR A 246 -5.08 2.63 8.22
N TRP A 247 -6.37 2.78 8.54
CA TRP A 247 -6.96 4.04 8.97
C TRP A 247 -7.01 4.10 10.49
N ILE A 248 -6.59 5.25 11.04
CA ILE A 248 -6.37 5.41 12.48
C ILE A 248 -7.16 6.62 12.93
N THR A 249 -8.10 6.41 13.86
CA THR A 249 -8.86 7.47 14.53
C THR A 249 -8.15 7.95 15.79
N THR A 250 -7.48 7.05 16.50
CA THR A 250 -6.71 7.36 17.70
C THR A 250 -5.44 6.52 17.71
N PRO A 251 -4.25 7.13 17.57
CA PRO A 251 -3.00 6.39 17.65
C PRO A 251 -2.78 5.86 19.07
N LEU A 252 -2.08 4.73 19.18
CA LEU A 252 -1.63 4.18 20.47
C LEU A 252 -0.52 5.05 21.09
N LEU A 253 0.23 5.75 20.24
CA LEU A 253 1.29 6.68 20.60
C LEU A 253 1.47 7.69 19.45
N ASP A 254 1.46 8.99 19.74
CA ASP A 254 1.86 10.04 18.80
C ASP A 254 2.62 11.11 19.60
N ASN A 255 3.95 11.13 19.47
CA ASN A 255 4.81 12.14 20.06
C ASN A 255 5.96 12.47 19.10
N GLU A 256 6.78 13.46 19.45
CA GLU A 256 7.88 13.94 18.59
C GLU A 256 8.84 12.85 18.11
N SER A 257 9.02 11.79 18.91
CA SER A 257 10.05 10.78 18.68
C SER A 257 9.52 9.43 18.23
N SER A 258 8.20 9.22 18.26
CA SER A 258 7.59 7.91 18.01
C SER A 258 6.11 7.97 17.66
N PHE A 259 5.69 7.00 16.86
CA PHE A 259 4.30 6.82 16.45
C PHE A 259 3.93 5.34 16.52
N ALA A 260 2.74 5.03 17.03
CA ALA A 260 2.22 3.67 17.12
C ALA A 260 0.71 3.61 16.87
N TYR A 261 0.27 2.51 16.25
CA TYR A 261 -1.13 2.23 15.97
C TYR A 261 -1.39 0.72 15.92
N ASP A 262 -2.64 0.30 16.06
CA ASP A 262 -3.05 -1.06 15.77
C ASP A 262 -3.71 -1.18 14.39
N GLY A 263 -3.57 -2.38 13.82
CA GLY A 263 -4.13 -2.75 12.52
C GLY A 263 -4.10 -4.25 12.33
N PHE A 264 -4.21 -4.69 11.09
CA PHE A 264 -4.19 -6.12 10.73
C PHE A 264 -3.21 -6.39 9.59
N ILE A 265 -2.50 -7.51 9.70
CA ILE A 265 -1.57 -8.03 8.70
C ILE A 265 -1.69 -9.56 8.68
N ASP A 266 -1.82 -10.12 7.48
CA ASP A 266 -2.09 -11.54 7.22
C ASP A 266 -3.25 -12.08 8.09
N GLY A 267 -4.33 -11.28 8.21
CA GLY A 267 -5.52 -11.59 9.01
C GLY A 267 -5.31 -11.57 10.53
N LYS A 268 -4.12 -11.19 11.02
CA LYS A 268 -3.79 -11.12 12.45
C LYS A 268 -3.73 -9.67 12.89
N ARG A 269 -4.30 -9.38 14.07
CA ARG A 269 -4.13 -8.06 14.70
C ARG A 269 -2.66 -7.83 15.00
N ALA A 270 -2.16 -6.64 14.71
CA ALA A 270 -0.78 -6.25 14.93
C ALA A 270 -0.68 -4.82 15.46
N ILE A 271 0.43 -4.54 16.15
CA ILE A 271 0.84 -3.20 16.54
C ILE A 271 1.99 -2.79 15.63
N PHE A 272 1.85 -1.64 15.00
CA PHE A 272 2.87 -0.99 14.19
C PHE A 272 3.49 0.12 15.03
N PHE A 273 4.82 0.14 15.11
CA PHE A 273 5.56 1.11 15.88
C PHE A 273 6.70 1.69 15.04
N SER A 274 6.99 2.97 15.23
CA SER A 274 8.19 3.63 14.73
C SER A 274 8.81 4.53 15.77
N ASN A 275 10.13 4.65 15.69
CA ASN A 275 10.92 5.56 16.50
C ASN A 275 11.98 6.27 15.65
N ASN A 276 12.21 7.54 15.96
CA ASN A 276 13.16 8.39 15.25
C ASN A 276 14.50 8.50 15.99
N ILE A 277 14.52 8.04 17.24
CA ILE A 277 15.67 8.08 18.14
C ILE A 277 15.88 6.71 18.80
N LYS A 278 17.10 6.43 19.20
CA LYS A 278 17.40 5.36 20.16
C LYS A 278 16.73 5.68 21.49
N GLY A 279 16.07 4.70 22.11
CA GLY A 279 15.35 4.97 23.36
C GLY A 279 14.48 3.83 23.84
N ASN A 280 13.77 4.09 24.93
CA ASN A 280 12.83 3.15 25.52
C ASN A 280 11.41 3.70 25.37
N PHE A 281 10.50 2.86 24.91
CA PHE A 281 9.13 3.24 24.60
C PHE A 281 8.15 2.24 25.21
N THR A 282 6.98 2.75 25.53
CA THR A 282 5.88 1.96 26.09
C THR A 282 4.65 2.19 25.22
N ILE A 283 4.03 1.11 24.77
CA ILE A 283 2.80 1.15 23.96
C ILE A 283 1.69 0.46 24.76
N PRO A 284 0.51 1.08 24.92
CA PRO A 284 -0.65 0.41 25.51
C PRO A 284 -0.96 -0.93 24.81
N PHE A 285 -1.28 -1.96 25.59
CA PHE A 285 -1.60 -3.28 25.04
C PHE A 285 -3.13 -3.45 24.90
N PRO A 286 -3.65 -3.75 23.71
CA PRO A 286 -5.07 -3.58 23.40
C PRO A 286 -6.03 -4.56 24.11
N ASP A 287 -5.56 -5.70 24.64
CA ASP A 287 -6.26 -6.51 25.67
C ASP A 287 -5.34 -7.65 26.14
N SER A 288 -4.90 -7.64 27.41
CA SER A 288 -4.01 -8.69 27.95
C SER A 288 -4.71 -10.02 28.23
N THR A 289 -6.04 -10.04 28.28
CA THR A 289 -6.86 -11.23 28.53
C THR A 289 -7.07 -12.03 27.25
N ILE A 290 -7.19 -11.35 26.10
CA ILE A 290 -7.38 -11.98 24.79
C ILE A 290 -6.05 -12.40 24.18
N TYR A 291 -5.04 -11.52 24.15
CA TYR A 291 -3.80 -11.77 23.41
C TYR A 291 -2.68 -12.26 24.34
N LYS A 292 -2.37 -13.56 24.25
CA LYS A 292 -1.42 -14.23 25.16
C LYS A 292 0.02 -14.25 24.65
N LYS A 293 0.25 -14.17 23.34
CA LYS A 293 1.59 -14.21 22.75
C LYS A 293 1.79 -13.05 21.78
N ILE A 294 3.04 -12.59 21.70
CA ILE A 294 3.48 -11.59 20.73
C ILE A 294 4.62 -12.16 19.91
N ASN A 295 4.64 -11.88 18.61
CA ASN A 295 5.77 -12.20 17.72
C ASN A 295 6.13 -10.96 16.90
N SER A 296 7.43 -10.71 16.74
CA SER A 296 7.92 -9.69 15.81
C SER A 296 7.76 -10.20 14.37
N ILE A 297 7.15 -9.37 13.53
CA ILE A 297 7.11 -9.53 12.07
C ILE A 297 8.27 -8.76 11.44
N GLU A 298 8.49 -7.53 11.92
CA GLU A 298 9.59 -6.65 11.51
C GLU A 298 10.23 -6.04 12.75
N ASN A 299 11.54 -5.83 12.71
CA ASN A 299 12.30 -5.17 13.77
C ASN A 299 13.55 -4.48 13.20
N SER A 300 13.35 -3.40 12.44
CA SER A 300 14.46 -2.62 11.87
C SER A 300 15.13 -1.69 12.90
N SER A 301 14.51 -1.47 14.06
CA SER A 301 15.08 -0.71 15.18
C SER A 301 16.00 -1.52 16.11
N ASP A 302 16.27 -2.79 15.78
CA ASP A 302 17.01 -3.75 16.61
C ASP A 302 16.50 -3.80 18.06
N SER A 303 15.18 -3.74 18.22
CA SER A 303 14.53 -3.55 19.50
C SER A 303 14.47 -4.81 20.34
N LYS A 304 14.71 -4.67 21.64
CA LYS A 304 14.29 -5.69 22.62
C LYS A 304 12.81 -5.46 22.96
N ILE A 305 11.98 -6.46 22.67
CA ILE A 305 10.53 -6.39 22.86
C ILE A 305 10.14 -7.20 24.10
N LYS A 306 9.43 -6.58 25.04
CA LYS A 306 8.92 -7.25 26.25
C LYS A 306 7.45 -6.95 26.45
N ARG A 307 6.63 -7.99 26.55
CA ARG A 307 5.25 -7.87 27.03
C ARG A 307 5.25 -7.66 28.55
N LYS A 308 4.49 -6.68 29.01
CA LYS A 308 4.19 -6.41 30.42
C LYS A 308 2.68 -6.35 30.61
N ASN A 309 2.22 -6.30 31.86
CA ASN A 309 0.79 -6.17 32.11
C ASN A 309 0.31 -4.79 31.63
N GLY A 310 -0.64 -4.76 30.70
CA GLY A 310 -1.20 -3.52 30.14
C GLY A 310 -0.37 -2.80 29.07
N PHE A 311 0.87 -3.21 28.79
CA PHE A 311 1.72 -2.54 27.80
C PHE A 311 2.80 -3.44 27.17
N ILE A 312 3.31 -3.00 26.01
CA ILE A 312 4.54 -3.50 25.39
C ILE A 312 5.66 -2.50 25.67
N TYR A 313 6.77 -3.01 26.18
CA TYR A 313 8.01 -2.25 26.34
C TYR A 313 8.96 -2.55 25.18
N LEU A 314 9.49 -1.49 24.59
CA LEU A 314 10.45 -1.53 23.48
C LEU A 314 11.72 -0.80 23.88
N SER A 315 12.86 -1.48 23.86
CA SER A 315 14.17 -0.85 23.97
C SER A 315 14.83 -0.86 22.60
N CYS A 316 14.76 0.28 21.91
CA CYS A 316 15.17 0.46 20.52
C CYS A 316 16.63 0.90 20.48
N ASN A 317 17.46 0.22 19.70
CA ASN A 317 18.89 0.54 19.60
C ASN A 317 19.20 1.55 18.50
N SER A 318 18.30 1.71 17.54
CA SER A 318 18.42 2.61 16.39
C SER A 318 17.04 3.15 15.99
N PRO A 319 16.97 4.25 15.21
CA PRO A 319 15.75 4.67 14.53
C PRO A 319 15.25 3.59 13.57
N GLY A 320 13.92 3.41 13.50
CA GLY A 320 13.33 2.40 12.64
C GLY A 320 11.87 2.09 12.93
N SER A 321 11.50 0.85 12.65
CA SER A 321 10.16 0.30 12.74
C SER A 321 10.15 -1.06 13.42
N VAL A 322 9.08 -1.33 14.17
CA VAL A 322 8.78 -2.64 14.76
C VAL A 322 7.33 -2.98 14.47
N ILE A 323 7.06 -4.20 14.01
CA ILE A 323 5.71 -4.72 13.82
C ILE A 323 5.54 -5.96 14.68
N ILE A 324 4.48 -5.97 15.48
CA ILE A 324 4.24 -6.98 16.50
C ILE A 324 2.88 -7.61 16.26
N SER A 325 2.85 -8.86 15.80
CA SER A 325 1.60 -9.62 15.72
C SER A 325 1.13 -10.04 17.11
N LEU A 326 -0.19 -9.99 17.31
CA LEU A 326 -0.87 -10.37 18.53
C LEU A 326 -1.59 -11.71 18.31
N LYS A 327 -1.28 -12.71 19.14
CA LYS A 327 -1.90 -14.03 19.07
C LYS A 327 -2.76 -14.28 20.31
N LYS A 328 -3.99 -14.74 20.05
CA LYS A 328 -4.92 -15.22 21.08
C LYS A 328 -4.32 -16.42 21.84
#